data_AF-A0A3E0VNF5-F1
#
_entry.id   AF-A0A3E0VNF5-F1
#
_cell.length_a   1.000
_cell.length_b   1.000
_cell.length_c   1.000
_cell.angle_alpha   90.00
_cell.angle_beta   90.00
_cell.angle_gamma   90.00
#
_symmetry.space_group_name_H-M   'P 1'
#
loop_
_entity.id
_entity.type
_entity.pdbx_description
1 polymer ?
#
loop_
_entity_poly.entity_id
_entity_poly.type
_entity_poly.pdbx_seq_one_letter_code
_entity_poly.pdbx_strand_id
1 'polypeptide(L)' 'MDPTRRLMFWLKVPYAADVALALIGIGLLLGANGLGWWVLVFAAVRAIVGTVALVWIAPRMIAKRSRTP' A
#
# COMPACT_ATOMS: atom_id res chain seq x y z
N MET A 1 8.36 8.23 -21.77
CA MET A 1 7.32 7.92 -20.76
C MET A 1 7.30 9.04 -19.74
N ASP A 2 6.11 9.60 -19.48
CA ASP A 2 5.92 10.68 -18.51
C ASP A 2 6.32 10.21 -17.09
N PRO A 3 7.31 10.83 -16.42
CA PRO A 3 7.80 10.40 -15.10
C PRO A 3 6.70 10.29 -14.05
N THR A 4 5.69 11.16 -14.15
CA THR A 4 4.53 11.22 -13.27
C THR A 4 3.62 10.00 -13.42
N ARG A 5 3.39 9.53 -14.65
CA ARG A 5 2.62 8.30 -14.90
C ARG A 5 3.30 7.07 -14.32
N ARG A 6 4.64 6.99 -14.46
CA ARG A 6 5.41 5.88 -13.89
C ARG A 6 5.33 5.90 -12.36
N LEU A 7 5.43 7.07 -11.74
CA LEU A 7 5.29 7.22 -10.28
C LEU A 7 3.88 6.79 -9.80
N MET A 8 2.82 7.25 -10.46
CA MET A 8 1.45 6.85 -10.13
C MET A 8 1.19 5.35 -10.33
N PHE A 9 1.82 4.73 -11.34
CA PHE A 9 1.74 3.29 -11.55
C PHE A 9 2.36 2.53 -10.37
N TRP A 10 3.59 2.88 -9.98
CA TRP A 10 4.26 2.28 -8.82
C TRP A 10 3.51 2.50 -7.52
N LEU A 11 2.69 3.55 -7.43
CA LEU A 11 1.83 3.80 -6.28
C LEU A 11 0.55 2.96 -6.27
N LYS A 12 -0.08 2.77 -7.43
CA LYS A 12 -1.32 1.99 -7.54
C LYS A 12 -1.08 0.48 -7.35
N VAL A 13 0.05 -0.03 -7.81
CA VAL A 13 0.39 -1.47 -7.73
C VAL A 13 0.32 -2.02 -6.30
N PRO A 14 0.97 -1.43 -5.27
CA PRO A 14 0.92 -1.94 -3.90
C PRO A 14 -0.50 -1.91 -3.32
N TYR A 15 -1.27 -0.84 -3.58
CA TYR A 15 -2.68 -0.74 -3.16
C TYR A 15 -3.57 -1.80 -3.83
N ALA A 16 -3.40 -2.04 -5.13
CA ALA A 16 -4.13 -3.11 -5.82
C ALA A 16 -3.78 -4.48 -5.24
N ALA A 17 -2.50 -4.71 -4.91
CA ALA A 17 -2.07 -5.91 -4.22
C ALA A 17 -2.69 -6.02 -2.82
N ASP A 18 -2.91 -4.92 -2.09
CA ASP A 18 -3.54 -4.94 -0.75
C ASP A 18 -4.99 -5.38 -0.85
N VAL A 19 -5.71 -4.86 -1.84
CA VAL A 19 -7.10 -5.26 -2.12
C VAL A 19 -7.16 -6.75 -2.48
N ALA A 20 -6.30 -7.21 -3.37
CA ALA A 20 -6.24 -8.63 -3.74
C ALA A 20 -5.93 -9.51 -2.51
N LEU A 21 -4.98 -9.09 -1.67
CA LEU A 21 -4.61 -9.83 -0.47
C LEU A 21 -5.76 -9.88 0.55
N ALA A 22 -6.52 -8.79 0.68
CA ALA A 22 -7.72 -8.76 1.52
C ALA A 22 -8.79 -9.73 1.00
N LEU A 23 -9.03 -9.76 -0.31
CA LEU A 23 -9.97 -10.71 -0.92
C LEU A 23 -9.53 -12.17 -0.71
N ILE A 24 -8.22 -12.45 -0.83
CA ILE A 24 -7.66 -13.78 -0.54
C ILE A 24 -7.86 -14.14 0.93
N GLY A 25 -7.56 -13.22 1.86
CA GLY A 25 -7.77 -13.43 3.29
C GLY A 25 -9.23 -13.73 3.63
N ILE A 26 -10.17 -12.99 3.06
CA ILE A 26 -11.62 -13.24 3.19
C ILE A 26 -11.98 -14.62 2.62
N GLY A 27 -11.51 -14.97 1.43
CA GLY A 27 -11.75 -16.28 0.81
C GLY A 27 -11.25 -17.44 1.67
N LEU A 28 -10.08 -17.31 2.28
CA LEU A 28 -9.54 -18.29 3.22
C LEU A 28 -10.41 -18.47 4.45
N LEU A 29 -10.93 -17.38 5.03
CA LEU A 29 -11.85 -17.44 6.18
C LEU A 29 -13.19 -18.11 5.83
N LEU A 30 -13.73 -17.83 4.64
CA LEU A 30 -14.93 -18.52 4.14
C LEU A 30 -14.70 -20.03 3.97
N GLY A 31 -13.47 -20.44 3.67
CA GLY A 31 -13.05 -21.85 3.66
C GLY A 31 -12.67 -22.43 5.02
N ALA A 32 -13.03 -21.76 6.13
CA ALA A 32 -12.69 -22.15 7.51
C ALA A 32 -11.18 -22.28 7.77
N ASN A 33 -10.33 -21.65 6.95
CA ASN A 33 -8.89 -21.66 7.13
C ASN A 33 -8.44 -20.46 7.99
N GLY A 34 -7.96 -20.75 9.19
CA GLY A 34 -7.48 -19.76 10.15
C GLY A 34 -6.32 -18.88 9.66
N LEU A 35 -5.59 -19.30 8.61
CA LEU A 35 -4.55 -18.46 7.98
C LEU A 35 -5.11 -17.16 7.40
N GLY A 36 -6.40 -17.13 7.04
CA GLY A 36 -7.05 -15.92 6.53
C GLY A 36 -6.93 -14.74 7.48
N TRP A 37 -6.96 -14.96 8.79
CA TRP A 37 -6.77 -13.90 9.79
C TRP A 37 -5.39 -13.26 9.70
N TRP A 38 -4.34 -14.07 9.57
CA TRP A 38 -2.97 -13.57 9.44
C TRP A 38 -2.75 -12.80 8.13
N VAL A 39 -3.37 -13.27 7.04
CA VAL A 39 -3.35 -12.58 5.74
C VAL A 39 -4.03 -11.21 5.84
N LEU A 40 -5.19 -11.13 6.52
CA LEU A 40 -5.90 -9.86 6.72
C LEU A 40 -5.14 -8.91 7.64
N VAL A 41 -4.55 -9.40 8.73
CA VAL A 41 -3.72 -8.59 9.62
C VAL A 41 -2.52 -8.02 8.86
N PHE A 42 -1.84 -8.84 8.06
CA PHE A 42 -0.73 -8.38 7.22
C PHE A 42 -1.19 -7.31 6.21
N ALA A 43 -2.30 -7.55 5.51
CA ALA A 43 -2.87 -6.58 4.57
C ALA A 43 -3.19 -5.24 5.26
N ALA A 44 -3.80 -5.29 6.45
CA ALA A 44 -4.14 -4.11 7.22
C ALA A 44 -2.89 -3.33 7.66
N VAL A 45 -1.90 -4.00 8.25
CA VAL A 45 -0.63 -3.38 8.65
C VAL A 45 0.07 -2.75 7.45
N ARG A 46 0.12 -3.45 6.31
CA ARG A 46 0.76 -2.94 5.10
C ARG A 46 0.05 -1.71 4.54
N ALA A 47 -1.28 -1.71 4.51
CA ALA A 47 -2.07 -0.55 4.08
C ALA A 47 -1.84 0.67 4.99
N ILE A 48 -1.73 0.46 6.31
CA ILE A 48 -1.41 1.52 7.28
C ILE A 48 -0.01 2.08 7.00
N VAL A 49 1.01 1.21 6.88
CA VAL A 49 2.39 1.63 6.61
C VAL A 49 2.49 2.39 5.29
N GLY A 50 1.83 1.91 4.23
CA GLY A 50 1.78 2.60 2.93
C GLY A 50 1.13 3.97 3.03
N THR A 51 0.03 4.09 3.77
CA THR A 51 -0.67 5.36 3.99
C THR A 51 0.18 6.33 4.79
N VAL A 52 0.85 5.87 5.86
CA VAL A 52 1.76 6.70 6.66
C VAL A 52 2.94 7.18 5.80
N ALA A 53 3.53 6.31 4.98
CA ALA A 53 4.60 6.71 4.08
C ALA A 53 4.15 7.80 3.09
N LEU A 54 2.93 7.70 2.56
CA LEU A 54 2.42 8.70 1.61
C LEU A 54 2.03 10.01 2.26
N VAL A 55 1.33 9.96 3.39
CA VAL A 55 0.80 11.16 4.05
C VAL A 55 1.90 11.91 4.80
N TRP A 56 2.90 11.22 5.35
CA TRP A 56 3.93 11.86 6.18
C TRP A 56 5.29 11.97 5.48
N ILE A 57 5.74 10.96 4.74
CA ILE A 57 7.09 10.95 4.18
C ILE A 57 7.12 11.67 2.82
N ALA A 58 6.16 11.39 1.93
CA ALA A 58 6.12 12.02 0.61
C ALA A 58 6.09 13.56 0.63
N PRO A 59 5.21 14.24 1.42
CA PRO A 59 5.21 15.71 1.46
C PRO A 59 6.49 16.27 2.10
N ARG A 60 7.08 15.58 3.08
CA ARG A 60 8.37 16.00 3.68
C ARG A 60 9.51 15.90 2.67
N MET A 61 9.52 14.89 1.81
CA MET A 61 10.53 14.75 0.76
C MET A 61 10.36 15.82 -0.33
N ILE A 62 9.13 16.10 -0.74
CA ILE A 62 8.82 17.16 -1.73
C ILE A 62 9.21 18.54 -1.17
N ALA A 63 8.89 18.81 0.11
CA ALA A 63 9.25 20.05 0.79
C ALA A 63 10.77 20.21 1.01
N LYS A 64 11.52 19.11 1.21
CA LYS A 64 12.99 19.15 1.26
C LYS A 64 13.60 19.43 -0.11
N ARG A 65 13.07 18.84 -1.19
CA ARG A 65 13.61 19.00 -2.55
C ARG A 65 13.43 20.42 -3.10
N SER A 66 12.42 21.14 -2.64
CA SER A 66 12.16 22.55 -2.99
C SER A 66 13.01 23.57 -2.22
N ARG A 67 13.82 23.12 -1.24
CA ARG A 67 14.74 23.99 -0.47
C ARG A 67 16.20 23.94 -0.90
N THR A 68 16.55 23.09 -1.86
CA THR A 68 17.87 23.12 -2.51
C THR A 68 17.79 24.03 -3.73
N PRO A 69 18.56 25.14 -3.77
CA PRO A 69 18.69 26.00 -4.95
C PRO A 69 19.37 25.28 -6.12
#